data_AF-A0A9W9W9I9-F1
#
_entry.id   AF-A0A9W9W9I9-F1
#
_cell.length_a   1.000
_cell.length_b   1.000
_cell.length_c   1.000
_cell.angle_alpha   90.00
_cell.angle_beta   90.00
_cell.angle_gamma   90.00
#
_symmetry.space_group_name_H-M   'P 1'
#
loop_
_entity.id
_entity.type
_entity.pdbx_description
1 polymer ?
#
loop_
_entity_poly.entity_id
_entity_poly.type
_entity_poly.pdbx_seq_one_letter_code
_entity_poly.pdbx_strand_id
1 'polypeptide(L)'
;MPLRAKVTNPAFRATASLSTSPEIPKELPGDEPDDVLFNSIYGLRSVELNRPKKLNSLNGSMARKIFPRLKEWEKSQIANIILISGAGSKALCAGGDVAALALQNEQGPEGQKASTDFFGLEFRLDHTIATYSKPVISFMDGITMGGGVGLSMHAPFRIATERTVFAMPETTIGYFPDVGGSFFLPRLDGETGTYLALTSERLNGVQALYSGIATHYLHSSVLSNVTQRLSELVFPDHVGLPERLQTVNKTMAEYSLGLPSLQEEPMLLAGELRKAIDRCFSFNTVEEIFAALENETEQKDWAEKTLKSLSSRSPTSLKVTLRQMRLGKKWSISETFQREHQVAANFMRHPDFVEGVKARLMSKPPRQAEWQPATLAEVSNETVESFFAIPEGESRLQLLSEGDYTSYPHEQLALPSESEIEKFVRTHGTSVSQVTSEFAQRWNQKEGVREKVSEVLTRRTKRTEKGIEWI
;
A
#
# COMPACT_ATOMS: atom_id res chain seq x y z
N MET A 1 -49.54 -13.87 36.90
CA MET A 1 -48.18 -14.29 37.29
C MET A 1 -48.19 -15.78 37.59
N PRO A 2 -47.33 -16.57 36.92
CA PRO A 2 -46.71 -17.70 37.59
C PRO A 2 -45.18 -17.70 37.47
N LEU A 3 -44.60 -18.11 38.59
CA LEU A 3 -43.22 -18.35 38.99
C LEU A 3 -42.23 -18.80 37.90
N ARG A 4 -41.12 -18.06 37.76
CA ARG A 4 -39.87 -18.50 37.10
C ARG A 4 -39.04 -19.33 38.09
N ALA A 5 -38.83 -20.61 37.81
CA ALA A 5 -37.80 -21.39 38.46
C ALA A 5 -36.44 -21.16 37.77
N LYS A 6 -35.46 -20.64 38.51
CA LYS A 6 -34.05 -20.63 38.10
C LYS A 6 -33.46 -22.01 38.39
N VAL A 7 -33.06 -22.74 37.36
CA VAL A 7 -32.20 -23.92 37.49
C VAL A 7 -30.77 -23.48 37.13
N THR A 8 -29.94 -23.25 38.15
CA THR A 8 -28.50 -23.11 37.98
C THR A 8 -27.87 -24.49 38.08
N ASN A 9 -27.52 -25.10 36.95
CA ASN A 9 -26.79 -26.36 36.91
C ASN A 9 -25.29 -26.10 37.21
N PRO A 10 -24.68 -26.66 38.28
CA PRO A 10 -23.29 -26.38 38.65
C PRO A 10 -22.23 -27.08 37.77
N ALA A 11 -22.63 -27.87 36.78
CA ALA A 11 -21.73 -28.73 36.00
C ALA A 11 -20.91 -28.03 34.90
N PHE A 12 -21.01 -26.70 34.73
CA PHE A 12 -20.25 -25.94 33.73
C PHE A 12 -18.98 -25.23 34.27
N ARG A 13 -18.57 -25.49 35.51
CA ARG A 13 -17.22 -25.11 35.97
C ARG A 13 -16.19 -26.13 35.52
N ALA A 14 -16.06 -26.30 34.20
CA ALA A 14 -14.88 -26.87 33.60
C ALA A 14 -14.00 -25.71 33.13
N THR A 15 -12.79 -25.68 33.67
CA THR A 15 -11.68 -24.78 33.34
C THR A 15 -11.66 -24.38 31.87
N ALA A 16 -12.05 -23.14 31.58
CA ALA A 16 -11.74 -22.49 30.32
C ALA A 16 -10.22 -22.39 30.22
N SER A 17 -9.60 -23.20 29.37
CA SER A 17 -8.25 -22.90 28.90
C SER A 17 -8.33 -21.53 28.25
N LEU A 18 -7.53 -20.57 28.73
CA LEU A 18 -7.34 -19.27 28.14
C LEU A 18 -7.11 -19.44 26.62
N SER A 19 -8.10 -19.08 25.79
CA SER A 19 -7.87 -18.97 24.36
C SER A 19 -6.89 -17.82 24.15
N THR A 20 -5.70 -18.11 23.68
CA THR A 20 -4.64 -17.13 23.34
C THR A 20 -4.95 -16.36 22.05
N SER A 21 -6.21 -16.30 21.61
CA SER A 21 -6.59 -15.48 20.47
C SER A 21 -6.46 -14.01 20.88
N PRO A 22 -5.66 -13.21 20.16
CA PRO A 22 -5.50 -11.81 20.50
C PRO A 22 -6.86 -11.10 20.45
N GLU A 23 -7.13 -10.26 21.46
CA GLU A 23 -8.45 -9.65 21.65
C GLU A 23 -8.84 -8.79 20.43
N ILE A 24 -10.05 -9.03 19.90
CA ILE A 24 -10.63 -8.20 18.86
C ILE A 24 -10.78 -6.77 19.41
N PRO A 25 -10.24 -5.74 18.73
CA PRO A 25 -10.37 -4.35 19.15
C PRO A 25 -11.84 -3.95 19.37
N LYS A 26 -12.11 -3.21 20.45
CA LYS A 26 -13.44 -2.70 20.80
C LYS A 26 -13.45 -1.18 20.68
N GLU A 27 -14.57 -0.63 20.23
CA GLU A 27 -14.82 0.82 20.22
C GLU A 27 -14.59 1.43 21.62
N LEU A 28 -14.01 2.63 21.64
CA LEU A 28 -13.65 3.38 22.83
C LEU A 28 -14.57 4.60 23.04
N PRO A 29 -14.72 5.09 24.28
CA PRO A 29 -15.36 6.38 24.52
C PRO A 29 -14.70 7.49 23.70
N GLY A 30 -15.50 8.26 22.96
CA GLY A 30 -15.01 9.33 22.07
C GLY A 30 -14.84 8.93 20.60
N ASP A 31 -15.05 7.65 20.27
CA ASP A 31 -15.14 7.19 18.90
C ASP A 31 -16.34 7.83 18.17
N GLU A 32 -16.10 8.38 16.97
CA GLU A 32 -17.14 9.03 16.16
C GLU A 32 -18.10 7.95 15.63
N PRO A 33 -19.43 8.05 15.78
CA PRO A 33 -20.34 6.94 15.45
C PRO A 33 -20.36 6.57 13.96
N ASP A 34 -20.29 7.57 13.09
CA ASP A 34 -20.49 7.42 11.64
C ASP A 34 -19.21 7.69 10.83
N ASP A 35 -18.02 7.54 11.42
CA ASP A 35 -16.74 7.73 10.70
C ASP A 35 -16.40 6.59 9.72
N VAL A 36 -17.14 5.48 9.80
CA VAL A 36 -17.16 4.40 8.82
C VAL A 36 -18.60 3.95 8.62
N LEU A 37 -19.05 3.89 7.37
CA LEU A 37 -20.35 3.35 7.00
C LEU A 37 -20.18 1.93 6.46
N PHE A 38 -21.00 1.02 6.96
CA PHE A 38 -21.03 -0.36 6.50
C PHE A 38 -22.34 -0.62 5.77
N ASN A 39 -22.26 -1.27 4.59
CA ASN A 39 -23.46 -1.70 3.86
C ASN A 39 -23.36 -3.18 3.47
N SER A 40 -24.51 -3.80 3.29
CA SER A 40 -24.65 -5.20 2.87
C SER A 40 -25.67 -5.27 1.75
N ILE A 41 -25.21 -5.56 0.54
CA ILE A 41 -26.05 -5.72 -0.65
C ILE A 41 -25.78 -7.12 -1.19
N TYR A 42 -26.77 -8.01 -1.12
CA TYR A 42 -26.63 -9.41 -1.56
C TYR A 42 -25.32 -10.05 -1.03
N GLY A 43 -24.40 -10.46 -1.92
CA GLY A 43 -23.11 -11.05 -1.58
C GLY A 43 -22.01 -10.04 -1.20
N LEU A 44 -22.21 -8.75 -1.45
CA LEU A 44 -21.20 -7.71 -1.23
C LEU A 44 -21.34 -7.08 0.16
N ARG A 45 -20.20 -6.82 0.79
CA ARG A 45 -20.08 -6.05 2.04
C ARG A 45 -19.17 -4.86 1.77
N SER A 46 -19.65 -3.65 2.06
CA SER A 46 -18.87 -2.44 1.83
C SER A 46 -18.41 -1.80 3.13
N VAL A 47 -17.21 -1.24 3.08
CA VAL A 47 -16.60 -0.36 4.08
C VAL A 47 -16.39 0.98 3.41
N GLU A 48 -17.18 1.98 3.78
CA GLU A 48 -17.05 3.35 3.28
C GLU A 48 -16.45 4.25 4.38
N LEU A 49 -15.24 4.75 4.15
CA LEU A 49 -14.55 5.67 5.05
C LEU A 49 -15.26 7.04 5.01
N ASN A 50 -15.88 7.46 6.12
CA ASN A 50 -16.81 8.58 6.11
C ASN A 50 -16.32 9.78 6.94
N ARG A 51 -15.15 10.31 6.55
CA ARG A 51 -14.60 11.56 7.10
C ARG A 51 -14.19 12.53 5.97
N PRO A 52 -15.09 12.88 5.03
CA PRO A 52 -14.72 13.61 3.81
C PRO A 52 -14.11 14.99 4.07
N LYS A 53 -14.48 15.64 5.18
CA LYS A 53 -13.89 16.92 5.62
C LYS A 53 -12.41 16.81 5.98
N LYS A 54 -11.95 15.63 6.37
CA LYS A 54 -10.55 15.27 6.65
C LYS A 54 -9.97 14.36 5.56
N LEU A 55 -10.52 14.39 4.34
CA LEU A 55 -10.07 13.54 3.23
C LEU A 55 -10.01 12.04 3.61
N ASN A 56 -10.97 11.60 4.43
CA ASN A 56 -11.10 10.22 4.91
C ASN A 56 -9.86 9.68 5.63
N SER A 57 -9.04 10.55 6.25
CA SER A 57 -7.87 10.11 7.02
C SER A 57 -8.22 9.09 8.10
N LEU A 58 -7.50 7.96 8.08
CA LEU A 58 -7.69 6.84 8.98
C LEU A 58 -7.29 7.22 10.41
N ASN A 59 -8.12 6.86 11.38
CA ASN A 59 -7.82 7.04 12.79
C ASN A 59 -8.12 5.74 13.56
N GLY A 60 -7.77 5.71 14.85
CA GLY A 60 -8.01 4.53 15.68
C GLY A 60 -9.48 4.15 15.79
N SER A 61 -10.39 5.12 15.72
CA SER A 61 -11.83 4.91 15.79
C SER A 61 -12.34 4.07 14.61
N MET A 62 -11.99 4.48 13.39
CA MET A 62 -12.30 3.76 12.16
C MET A 62 -11.69 2.35 12.17
N ALA A 63 -10.41 2.23 12.51
CA ALA A 63 -9.73 0.93 12.53
C ALA A 63 -10.38 -0.06 13.53
N ARG A 64 -10.80 0.43 14.71
CA ARG A 64 -11.56 -0.36 15.71
C ARG A 64 -12.95 -0.80 15.21
N LYS A 65 -13.54 -0.11 14.24
CA LYS A 65 -14.83 -0.50 13.64
C LYS A 65 -14.68 -1.43 12.44
N ILE A 66 -13.68 -1.19 11.58
CA ILE A 66 -13.46 -1.97 10.36
C ILE A 66 -13.03 -3.40 10.72
N PHE A 67 -12.06 -3.53 11.63
CA PHE A 67 -11.46 -4.82 11.92
C PHE A 67 -12.48 -5.88 12.40
N PRO A 68 -13.35 -5.61 13.40
CA PRO A 68 -14.36 -6.58 13.83
C PRO A 68 -15.32 -6.99 12.71
N ARG A 69 -15.68 -6.06 11.81
CA ARG A 69 -16.55 -6.34 10.65
C ARG A 69 -15.88 -7.26 9.65
N LEU A 70 -14.60 -7.05 9.35
CA LEU A 70 -13.84 -7.99 8.52
C LEU A 70 -13.83 -9.39 9.16
N LYS A 71 -13.58 -9.52 10.46
CA LYS A 71 -13.61 -10.83 11.14
C LYS A 71 -15.00 -11.48 11.19
N GLU A 72 -16.05 -10.69 11.29
CA GLU A 72 -17.43 -11.17 11.19
C GLU A 72 -17.74 -11.69 9.77
N TRP A 73 -17.39 -10.90 8.75
CA TRP A 73 -17.67 -11.25 7.36
C TRP A 73 -16.81 -12.39 6.85
N GLU A 74 -15.57 -12.54 7.33
CA GLU A 74 -14.72 -13.70 7.05
C GLU A 74 -15.44 -15.02 7.37
N LYS A 75 -16.20 -15.08 8.48
CA LYS A 75 -16.96 -16.27 8.91
C LYS A 75 -18.31 -16.46 8.20
N SER A 76 -18.83 -15.43 7.53
CA SER A 76 -20.17 -15.44 6.93
C SER A 76 -20.16 -16.06 5.53
N GLN A 77 -20.96 -17.10 5.28
CA GLN A 77 -21.06 -17.67 3.93
C GLN A 77 -21.79 -16.76 2.93
N ILE A 78 -22.54 -15.77 3.40
CA ILE A 78 -23.27 -14.82 2.55
C ILE A 78 -22.35 -13.65 2.12
N ALA A 79 -21.32 -13.33 2.91
CA ALA A 79 -20.34 -12.31 2.53
C ALA A 79 -19.34 -12.91 1.52
N ASN A 80 -19.51 -12.57 0.25
CA ASN A 80 -18.71 -13.09 -0.86
C ASN A 80 -17.57 -12.16 -1.26
N ILE A 81 -17.81 -10.84 -1.25
CA ILE A 81 -16.86 -9.83 -1.71
C ILE A 81 -16.86 -8.67 -0.71
N ILE A 82 -15.66 -8.19 -0.37
CA ILE A 82 -15.48 -6.98 0.43
C ILE A 82 -15.08 -5.83 -0.49
N LEU A 83 -15.75 -4.68 -0.35
CA LEU A 83 -15.44 -3.45 -1.05
C LEU A 83 -15.02 -2.37 -0.05
N ILE A 84 -13.88 -1.74 -0.27
CA ILE A 84 -13.38 -0.59 0.49
C ILE A 84 -13.45 0.64 -0.42
N SER A 85 -14.08 1.71 0.06
CA SER A 85 -14.23 2.98 -0.64
C SER A 85 -14.17 4.17 0.32
N GLY A 86 -13.97 5.38 -0.20
CA GLY A 86 -14.05 6.61 0.57
C GLY A 86 -15.33 7.38 0.28
N ALA A 87 -15.92 8.03 1.28
CA ALA A 87 -17.05 8.91 1.10
C ALA A 87 -16.64 10.21 0.39
N GLY A 88 -17.51 10.70 -0.49
CA GLY A 88 -17.24 11.87 -1.33
C GLY A 88 -16.38 11.55 -2.55
N SER A 89 -15.94 12.59 -3.28
CA SER A 89 -15.26 12.46 -4.58
C SER A 89 -13.77 12.83 -4.58
N LYS A 90 -13.19 13.10 -3.41
CA LYS A 90 -11.83 13.66 -3.29
C LYS A 90 -10.76 12.65 -2.88
N ALA A 91 -11.11 11.68 -2.06
CA ALA A 91 -10.15 10.76 -1.46
C ALA A 91 -10.80 9.41 -1.17
N LEU A 92 -10.08 8.34 -1.48
CA LEU A 92 -10.27 7.09 -0.75
C LEU A 92 -9.89 7.34 0.71
N CYS A 93 -8.62 7.69 0.94
CA CYS A 93 -8.04 8.03 2.23
C CYS A 93 -6.69 8.73 2.03
N ALA A 94 -6.51 9.90 2.64
CA ALA A 94 -5.30 10.72 2.48
C ALA A 94 -4.21 10.47 3.54
N GLY A 95 -4.25 9.34 4.24
CA GLY A 95 -3.25 8.94 5.25
C GLY A 95 -3.86 8.70 6.62
N GLY A 96 -3.02 8.38 7.60
CA GLY A 96 -3.42 8.40 9.01
C GLY A 96 -3.68 9.84 9.51
N ASP A 97 -4.43 10.01 10.60
CA ASP A 97 -4.62 11.30 11.29
C ASP A 97 -3.34 11.71 12.06
N VAL A 98 -2.22 11.82 11.35
CA VAL A 98 -0.85 12.00 11.91
C VAL A 98 -0.68 13.32 12.67
N ALA A 99 -1.51 14.33 12.38
CA ALA A 99 -1.54 15.57 13.15
C ALA A 99 -1.99 15.33 14.60
N ALA A 100 -2.94 14.40 14.83
CA ALA A 100 -3.33 14.02 16.18
C ALA A 100 -2.22 13.23 16.88
N LEU A 101 -1.48 12.39 16.15
CA LEU A 101 -0.34 11.64 16.70
C LEU A 101 0.81 12.57 17.12
N ALA A 102 1.15 13.58 16.31
CA ALA A 102 2.17 14.55 16.68
C ALA A 102 1.82 15.30 17.98
N LEU A 103 0.56 15.70 18.15
CA LEU A 103 0.07 16.33 19.38
C LEU A 103 0.08 15.37 20.59
N GLN A 104 -0.10 14.07 20.36
CA GLN A 104 0.05 13.06 21.41
C GLN A 104 1.52 12.92 21.80
N ASN A 105 2.44 12.81 20.84
CA ASN A 105 3.87 12.65 21.10
C ASN A 105 4.47 13.80 21.93
N GLU A 106 3.92 15.01 21.83
CA GLU A 106 4.31 16.16 22.67
C GLU A 106 3.95 15.99 24.17
N GLN A 107 3.08 15.04 24.51
CA GLN A 107 2.70 14.71 25.89
C GLN A 107 3.70 13.76 26.58
N GLY A 108 4.84 13.49 25.94
CA GLY A 108 5.90 12.65 26.48
C GLY A 108 5.65 11.15 26.27
N PRO A 109 6.30 10.28 27.08
CA PRO A 109 6.31 8.83 26.84
C PRO A 109 4.92 8.17 26.75
N GLU A 110 3.94 8.65 27.51
CA GLU A 110 2.57 8.11 27.46
C GLU A 110 1.88 8.41 26.12
N GLY A 111 2.05 9.63 25.61
CA GLY A 111 1.50 10.02 24.32
C GLY A 111 2.20 9.33 23.14
N GLN A 112 3.53 9.16 23.22
CA GLN A 112 4.31 8.38 22.27
C GLN A 112 3.88 6.91 22.23
N LYS A 113 3.57 6.33 23.40
CA LYS A 113 2.99 4.99 23.48
C LYS A 113 1.60 4.95 22.84
N ALA A 114 0.74 5.93 23.10
CA ALA A 114 -0.60 5.97 22.49
C ALA A 114 -0.55 6.06 20.96
N SER A 115 0.38 6.83 20.40
CA SER A 115 0.60 6.88 18.95
C SER A 115 1.17 5.57 18.40
N THR A 116 2.08 4.92 19.12
CA THR A 116 2.58 3.58 18.77
C THR A 116 1.45 2.53 18.79
N ASP A 117 0.56 2.58 19.78
CA ASP A 117 -0.59 1.68 19.89
C ASP A 117 -1.56 1.85 18.69
N PHE A 118 -1.68 3.07 18.14
CA PHE A 118 -2.44 3.32 16.91
C PHE A 118 -1.83 2.59 15.70
N PHE A 119 -0.53 2.70 15.46
CA PHE A 119 0.14 1.96 14.37
C PHE A 119 0.03 0.45 14.56
N GLY A 120 0.11 -0.03 15.81
CA GLY A 120 -0.15 -1.43 16.11
C GLY A 120 -1.57 -1.89 15.74
N LEU A 121 -2.57 -1.00 15.80
CA LEU A 121 -3.93 -1.30 15.35
C LEU A 121 -4.05 -1.24 13.81
N GLU A 122 -3.47 -0.22 13.18
CA GLU A 122 -3.44 -0.02 11.73
C GLU A 122 -2.76 -1.21 11.03
N PHE A 123 -1.56 -1.60 11.46
CA PHE A 123 -0.81 -2.68 10.81
C PHE A 123 -1.46 -4.07 10.98
N ARG A 124 -2.23 -4.28 12.06
CA ARG A 124 -3.05 -5.49 12.22
C ARG A 124 -4.24 -5.51 11.26
N LEU A 125 -4.83 -4.35 10.98
CA LEU A 125 -5.89 -4.20 9.99
C LEU A 125 -5.34 -4.44 8.58
N ASP A 126 -4.21 -3.82 8.23
CA ASP A 126 -3.56 -3.98 6.92
C ASP A 126 -3.14 -5.44 6.68
N HIS A 127 -2.54 -6.09 7.68
CA HIS A 127 -2.21 -7.52 7.63
C HIS A 127 -3.45 -8.41 7.44
N THR A 128 -4.56 -8.05 8.09
CA THR A 128 -5.84 -8.76 7.92
C THR A 128 -6.37 -8.62 6.49
N ILE A 129 -6.26 -7.44 5.88
CA ILE A 129 -6.61 -7.23 4.48
C ILE A 129 -5.67 -8.04 3.56
N ALA A 130 -4.37 -8.02 3.85
CA ALA A 130 -3.34 -8.69 3.08
C ALA A 130 -3.48 -10.23 3.04
N THR A 131 -4.04 -10.80 4.09
CA THR A 131 -4.18 -12.25 4.30
C THR A 131 -5.64 -12.71 4.26
N TYR A 132 -6.54 -11.85 3.78
CA TYR A 132 -7.97 -12.08 3.84
C TYR A 132 -8.39 -13.26 2.96
N SER A 133 -9.31 -14.08 3.48
CA SER A 133 -9.73 -15.33 2.83
C SER A 133 -10.77 -15.15 1.71
N LYS A 134 -11.12 -13.91 1.37
CA LYS A 134 -12.17 -13.56 0.39
C LYS A 134 -11.70 -12.44 -0.54
N PRO A 135 -12.30 -12.30 -1.74
CA PRO A 135 -12.03 -11.16 -2.61
C PRO A 135 -12.22 -9.83 -1.88
N VAL A 136 -11.15 -9.03 -1.82
CA VAL A 136 -11.18 -7.64 -1.36
C VAL A 136 -10.90 -6.73 -2.54
N ILE A 137 -11.73 -5.71 -2.68
CA ILE A 137 -11.65 -4.68 -3.72
C ILE A 137 -11.49 -3.33 -3.02
N SER A 138 -10.53 -2.54 -3.46
CA SER A 138 -10.35 -1.16 -3.02
C SER A 138 -10.51 -0.21 -4.20
N PHE A 139 -11.48 0.70 -4.11
CA PHE A 139 -11.62 1.78 -5.06
C PHE A 139 -10.73 2.95 -4.64
N MET A 140 -9.62 3.13 -5.36
CA MET A 140 -8.69 4.24 -5.17
C MET A 140 -9.23 5.53 -5.85
N ASP A 141 -10.54 5.79 -5.77
CA ASP A 141 -11.18 6.96 -6.40
C ASP A 141 -10.86 8.23 -5.60
N GLY A 142 -9.80 8.91 -6.01
CA GLY A 142 -9.27 10.09 -5.32
C GLY A 142 -7.89 9.88 -4.69
N ILE A 143 -7.53 10.79 -3.80
CA ILE A 143 -6.28 10.71 -3.02
C ILE A 143 -6.21 9.40 -2.24
N THR A 144 -5.10 8.68 -2.42
CA THR A 144 -4.75 7.42 -1.74
C THR A 144 -3.29 7.53 -1.25
N MET A 145 -3.11 7.90 0.01
CA MET A 145 -1.79 8.15 0.63
C MET A 145 -1.74 7.52 2.04
N GLY A 146 -0.55 7.20 2.56
CA GLY A 146 -0.35 6.66 3.92
C GLY A 146 -1.31 5.51 4.25
N GLY A 147 -2.07 5.59 5.35
CA GLY A 147 -3.10 4.60 5.70
C GLY A 147 -4.10 4.23 4.58
N GLY A 148 -4.37 5.11 3.60
CA GLY A 148 -5.18 4.74 2.43
C GLY A 148 -4.50 3.75 1.50
N VAL A 149 -3.17 3.81 1.43
CA VAL A 149 -2.31 2.82 0.78
C VAL A 149 -2.37 1.50 1.55
N GLY A 150 -2.33 1.51 2.89
CA GLY A 150 -2.48 0.30 3.71
C GLY A 150 -3.78 -0.46 3.47
N LEU A 151 -4.90 0.28 3.40
CA LEU A 151 -6.22 -0.26 3.12
C LEU A 151 -6.43 -0.76 1.68
N SER A 152 -5.51 -0.47 0.76
CA SER A 152 -5.66 -0.78 -0.67
C SER A 152 -4.58 -1.70 -1.24
N MET A 153 -3.30 -1.46 -0.93
CA MET A 153 -2.16 -2.09 -1.61
C MET A 153 -2.09 -3.61 -1.46
N HIS A 154 -2.62 -4.13 -0.36
CA HIS A 154 -2.61 -5.56 -0.08
C HIS A 154 -3.87 -6.28 -0.55
N ALA A 155 -4.86 -5.55 -1.07
CA ALA A 155 -6.03 -6.14 -1.71
C ALA A 155 -5.66 -6.65 -3.12
N PRO A 156 -6.25 -7.78 -3.58
CA PRO A 156 -6.04 -8.29 -4.93
C PRO A 156 -6.55 -7.35 -6.02
N PHE A 157 -7.60 -6.58 -5.72
CA PHE A 157 -8.20 -5.64 -6.65
C PHE A 157 -8.01 -4.21 -6.17
N ARG A 158 -7.13 -3.48 -6.86
CA ARG A 158 -6.78 -2.10 -6.58
C ARG A 158 -7.19 -1.30 -7.81
N ILE A 159 -8.34 -0.64 -7.71
CA ILE A 159 -8.98 -0.02 -8.85
C ILE A 159 -8.63 1.46 -8.83
N ALA A 160 -7.73 1.86 -9.72
CA ALA A 160 -7.50 3.27 -10.01
C ALA A 160 -8.62 3.84 -10.89
N THR A 161 -8.85 5.14 -10.77
CA THR A 161 -9.75 5.95 -11.60
C THR A 161 -9.00 7.17 -12.12
N GLU A 162 -9.64 7.98 -12.96
CA GLU A 162 -9.08 9.26 -13.39
C GLU A 162 -8.80 10.24 -12.24
N ARG A 163 -9.35 9.99 -11.04
CA ARG A 163 -9.16 10.82 -9.85
C ARG A 163 -8.08 10.30 -8.91
N THR A 164 -7.56 9.09 -9.15
CA THR A 164 -6.54 8.51 -8.28
C THR A 164 -5.33 9.41 -8.16
N VAL A 165 -4.91 9.70 -6.94
CA VAL A 165 -3.61 10.31 -6.66
C VAL A 165 -2.92 9.47 -5.60
N PHE A 166 -2.02 8.60 -6.05
CA PHE A 166 -1.20 7.77 -5.17
C PHE A 166 0.08 8.52 -4.79
N ALA A 167 0.45 8.46 -3.51
CA ALA A 167 1.80 8.82 -3.04
C ALA A 167 2.09 8.24 -1.65
N MET A 168 3.38 8.16 -1.32
CA MET A 168 3.90 7.88 0.02
C MET A 168 4.65 9.14 0.53
N PRO A 169 3.94 10.15 1.09
CA PRO A 169 4.51 11.44 1.51
C PRO A 169 5.27 11.40 2.84
N GLU A 170 5.52 10.24 3.44
CA GLU A 170 6.00 10.09 4.81
C GLU A 170 7.38 10.72 5.04
N THR A 171 8.29 10.65 4.05
CA THR A 171 9.62 11.29 4.18
C THR A 171 9.55 12.82 4.23
N THR A 172 8.45 13.42 3.77
CA THR A 172 8.24 14.87 3.81
C THR A 172 7.85 15.40 5.20
N ILE A 173 7.37 14.50 6.07
CA ILE A 173 6.92 14.80 7.44
C ILE A 173 7.82 14.17 8.51
N GLY A 174 9.04 13.75 8.14
CA GLY A 174 9.97 13.15 9.11
C GLY A 174 9.56 11.75 9.55
N TYR A 175 8.92 10.98 8.66
CA TYR A 175 8.49 9.60 8.86
C TYR A 175 9.04 8.68 7.77
N PHE A 176 8.59 7.43 7.70
CA PHE A 176 9.03 6.45 6.69
C PHE A 176 7.82 5.80 6.01
N PRO A 177 7.94 5.28 4.77
CA PRO A 177 6.87 4.54 4.12
C PRO A 177 6.52 3.26 4.88
N ASP A 178 5.39 3.26 5.57
CA ASP A 178 4.88 2.18 6.41
C ASP A 178 3.73 1.44 5.72
N VAL A 179 2.82 0.83 6.49
CA VAL A 179 1.63 0.11 6.02
C VAL A 179 1.93 -0.93 4.94
N GLY A 180 3.04 -1.65 5.10
CA GLY A 180 3.55 -2.64 4.16
C GLY A 180 4.31 -2.04 2.97
N GLY A 181 4.64 -0.75 3.01
CA GLY A 181 5.47 -0.03 2.05
C GLY A 181 6.80 -0.73 1.80
N SER A 182 7.43 -1.23 2.87
CA SER A 182 8.67 -2.00 2.75
C SER A 182 8.50 -3.40 2.14
N PHE A 183 7.27 -3.90 2.01
CA PHE A 183 6.97 -5.12 1.26
C PHE A 183 6.72 -4.84 -0.23
N PHE A 184 5.81 -3.92 -0.57
CA PHE A 184 5.36 -3.77 -1.96
C PHE A 184 6.29 -2.89 -2.80
N LEU A 185 6.87 -1.81 -2.24
CA LEU A 185 7.72 -0.90 -3.01
C LEU A 185 8.96 -1.62 -3.56
N PRO A 186 9.73 -2.40 -2.78
CA PRO A 186 10.92 -3.10 -3.31
C PRO A 186 10.62 -4.21 -4.33
N ARG A 187 9.34 -4.53 -4.53
CA ARG A 187 8.85 -5.54 -5.49
C ARG A 187 8.29 -4.91 -6.76
N LEU A 188 8.20 -3.59 -6.86
CA LEU A 188 7.95 -2.91 -8.14
C LEU A 188 9.14 -3.13 -9.09
N ASP A 189 8.90 -2.99 -10.38
CA ASP A 189 9.95 -3.19 -11.39
C ASP A 189 11.14 -2.24 -11.15
N GLY A 190 12.35 -2.80 -11.18
CA GLY A 190 13.63 -2.12 -10.95
C GLY A 190 13.65 -1.28 -9.67
N GLU A 191 14.11 -0.03 -9.75
CA GLU A 191 14.18 0.88 -8.59
C GLU A 191 13.01 1.88 -8.51
N THR A 192 11.90 1.61 -9.21
CA THR A 192 10.69 2.45 -9.15
C THR A 192 10.20 2.63 -7.72
N GLY A 193 10.15 1.54 -6.95
CA GLY A 193 9.70 1.60 -5.56
C GLY A 193 10.60 2.44 -4.67
N THR A 194 11.92 2.29 -4.78
CA THR A 194 12.90 3.10 -4.05
C THR A 194 12.77 4.58 -4.40
N TYR A 195 12.58 4.90 -5.68
CA TYR A 195 12.32 6.26 -6.15
C TYR A 195 11.06 6.84 -5.51
N LEU A 196 9.92 6.14 -5.58
CA LEU A 196 8.66 6.61 -5.00
C LEU A 196 8.75 6.77 -3.47
N ALA A 197 9.42 5.82 -2.79
CA ALA A 197 9.62 5.81 -1.35
C ALA A 197 10.40 7.04 -0.85
N LEU A 198 11.50 7.38 -1.52
CA LEU A 198 12.40 8.46 -1.09
C LEU A 198 11.88 9.84 -1.53
N THR A 199 11.36 9.94 -2.75
CA THR A 199 10.96 11.22 -3.33
C THR A 199 9.56 11.66 -2.96
N SER A 200 8.69 10.72 -2.58
CA SER A 200 7.25 10.94 -2.40
C SER A 200 6.54 11.45 -3.67
N GLU A 201 7.04 11.07 -4.84
CA GLU A 201 6.47 11.45 -6.12
C GLU A 201 5.02 10.93 -6.25
N ARG A 202 4.18 11.72 -6.93
CA ARG A 202 2.75 11.39 -7.09
C ARG A 202 2.53 10.63 -8.39
N LEU A 203 1.69 9.60 -8.31
CA LEU A 203 1.18 8.88 -9.47
C LEU A 203 -0.30 9.18 -9.63
N ASN A 204 -0.66 9.83 -10.73
CA ASN A 204 -2.04 10.22 -11.02
C ASN A 204 -2.68 9.23 -11.99
N GLY A 205 -3.94 8.89 -11.75
CA GLY A 205 -4.78 8.12 -12.66
C GLY A 205 -4.12 6.84 -13.19
N VAL A 206 -4.04 6.72 -14.52
CA VAL A 206 -3.52 5.54 -15.22
C VAL A 206 -2.05 5.24 -14.88
N GLN A 207 -1.30 6.22 -14.38
CA GLN A 207 0.09 6.02 -13.96
C GLN A 207 0.20 5.06 -12.77
N ALA A 208 -0.84 4.99 -11.91
CA ALA A 208 -0.91 3.98 -10.86
C ALA A 208 -1.00 2.56 -11.45
N LEU A 209 -1.69 2.37 -12.58
CA LEU A 209 -1.75 1.08 -13.27
C LEU A 209 -0.38 0.72 -13.89
N TYR A 210 0.23 1.63 -14.64
CA TYR A 210 1.49 1.35 -15.35
C TYR A 210 2.69 1.10 -14.43
N SER A 211 2.68 1.70 -13.24
CA SER A 211 3.70 1.50 -12.21
C SER A 211 3.52 0.22 -11.39
N GLY A 212 2.39 -0.49 -11.54
CA GLY A 212 2.07 -1.69 -10.76
C GLY A 212 1.40 -1.42 -9.40
N ILE A 213 1.14 -0.16 -9.05
CA ILE A 213 0.41 0.23 -7.84
C ILE A 213 -1.03 -0.26 -7.92
N ALA A 214 -1.74 0.04 -9.00
CA ALA A 214 -3.10 -0.44 -9.24
C ALA A 214 -3.09 -1.72 -10.10
N THR A 215 -4.07 -2.61 -9.88
CA THR A 215 -4.25 -3.79 -10.74
C THR A 215 -5.20 -3.52 -11.90
N HIS A 216 -6.09 -2.55 -11.74
CA HIS A 216 -7.11 -2.19 -12.73
C HIS A 216 -7.25 -0.68 -12.80
N TYR A 217 -7.77 -0.21 -13.93
CA TYR A 217 -8.18 1.16 -14.13
C TYR A 217 -9.62 1.15 -14.64
N LEU A 218 -10.52 1.86 -13.96
CA LEU A 218 -11.91 2.03 -14.35
C LEU A 218 -12.29 3.50 -14.18
N HIS A 219 -13.08 4.04 -15.09
CA HIS A 219 -13.57 5.42 -14.95
C HIS A 219 -14.52 5.53 -13.74
N SER A 220 -14.45 6.62 -12.98
CA SER A 220 -15.24 6.77 -11.74
C SER A 220 -16.76 6.65 -11.97
N SER A 221 -17.24 6.99 -13.18
CA SER A 221 -18.66 6.90 -13.55
C SER A 221 -19.23 5.48 -13.56
N VAL A 222 -18.39 4.44 -13.69
CA VAL A 222 -18.86 3.04 -13.75
C VAL A 222 -18.84 2.34 -12.39
N LEU A 223 -18.21 2.93 -11.36
CA LEU A 223 -18.00 2.27 -10.07
C LEU A 223 -19.30 1.82 -9.39
N SER A 224 -20.37 2.61 -9.49
CA SER A 224 -21.69 2.23 -8.95
C SER A 224 -22.25 0.99 -9.66
N ASN A 225 -22.15 0.95 -10.99
CA ASN A 225 -22.67 -0.17 -11.79
C ASN A 225 -21.86 -1.45 -11.55
N VAL A 226 -20.53 -1.32 -11.46
CA VAL A 226 -19.62 -2.42 -11.10
C VAL A 226 -19.96 -2.94 -9.70
N THR A 227 -20.17 -2.05 -8.72
CA THR A 227 -20.55 -2.44 -7.35
C THR A 227 -21.83 -3.24 -7.33
N GLN A 228 -22.85 -2.79 -8.06
CA GLN A 228 -24.11 -3.52 -8.19
C GLN A 228 -23.88 -4.91 -8.79
N ARG A 229 -23.12 -5.00 -9.89
CA ARG A 229 -22.86 -6.28 -10.55
C ARG A 229 -22.07 -7.26 -9.68
N LEU A 230 -21.07 -6.76 -8.96
CA LEU A 230 -20.30 -7.57 -8.02
C LEU A 230 -21.18 -8.09 -6.88
N SER A 231 -22.17 -7.32 -6.44
CA SER A 231 -23.11 -7.74 -5.39
C SER A 231 -23.95 -8.96 -5.79
N GLU A 232 -24.24 -9.10 -7.09
CA GLU A 232 -25.02 -10.20 -7.66
C GLU A 232 -24.21 -11.50 -7.82
N LEU A 233 -22.88 -11.45 -7.66
CA LEU A 233 -22.04 -12.64 -7.79
C LEU A 233 -22.29 -13.61 -6.64
N VAL A 234 -22.63 -14.85 -7.01
CA VAL A 234 -22.80 -15.98 -6.11
C VAL A 234 -21.74 -17.01 -6.43
N PHE A 235 -20.97 -17.40 -5.42
CA PHE A 235 -19.95 -18.44 -5.55
C PHE A 235 -20.47 -19.73 -4.93
N PRO A 236 -20.38 -20.87 -5.63
CA PRO A 236 -20.57 -22.17 -4.99
C PRO A 236 -19.57 -22.38 -3.84
N ASP A 237 -19.99 -23.04 -2.77
CA ASP A 237 -19.17 -23.21 -1.55
C ASP A 237 -17.84 -23.94 -1.80
N HIS A 238 -17.78 -24.81 -2.80
CA HIS A 238 -16.58 -25.57 -3.17
C HIS A 238 -15.54 -24.74 -3.95
N VAL A 239 -15.91 -23.54 -4.43
CA VAL A 239 -15.02 -22.69 -5.22
C VAL A 239 -14.06 -21.95 -4.30
N GLY A 240 -12.77 -22.27 -4.43
CA GLY A 240 -11.68 -21.64 -3.68
C GLY A 240 -11.37 -20.22 -4.15
N LEU A 241 -10.61 -19.48 -3.33
CA LEU A 241 -10.28 -18.07 -3.56
C LEU A 241 -9.73 -17.77 -4.97
N PRO A 242 -8.78 -18.54 -5.55
CA PRO A 242 -8.23 -18.22 -6.88
C PRO A 242 -9.29 -18.13 -7.98
N GLU A 243 -10.26 -19.05 -7.98
CA GLU A 243 -11.34 -19.05 -8.97
C GLU A 243 -12.35 -17.93 -8.69
N ARG A 244 -12.65 -17.63 -7.41
CA ARG A 244 -13.46 -16.45 -7.05
C ARG A 244 -12.84 -15.16 -7.57
N LEU A 245 -11.52 -14.99 -7.38
CA LEU A 245 -10.78 -13.84 -7.89
C LEU A 245 -10.87 -13.77 -9.43
N GLN A 246 -10.71 -14.89 -10.14
CA GLN A 246 -10.84 -14.87 -11.61
C GLN A 246 -12.23 -14.47 -12.10
N THR A 247 -13.29 -14.90 -11.41
CA THR A 247 -14.65 -14.45 -11.72
C THR A 247 -14.82 -12.96 -11.48
N VAL A 248 -14.37 -12.44 -10.34
CA VAL A 248 -14.40 -10.98 -10.03
C VAL A 248 -13.61 -10.19 -11.07
N ASN A 249 -12.43 -10.66 -11.45
CA ASN A 249 -11.57 -10.06 -12.47
C ASN A 249 -12.29 -9.93 -13.82
N LYS A 250 -12.91 -11.02 -14.30
CA LYS A 250 -13.69 -11.03 -15.55
C LYS A 250 -14.88 -10.08 -15.48
N THR A 251 -15.63 -10.11 -14.38
CA THR A 251 -16.79 -9.22 -14.18
C THR A 251 -16.41 -7.75 -14.20
N MET A 252 -15.29 -7.35 -13.58
CA MET A 252 -14.85 -5.95 -13.63
C MET A 252 -14.35 -5.53 -15.01
N ALA A 253 -13.72 -6.44 -15.77
CA ALA A 253 -13.25 -6.15 -17.12
C ALA A 253 -14.40 -5.77 -18.09
N GLU A 254 -15.62 -6.26 -17.85
CA GLU A 254 -16.83 -5.92 -18.64
C GLU A 254 -17.21 -4.42 -18.55
N TYR A 255 -16.72 -3.71 -17.52
CA TYR A 255 -17.01 -2.29 -17.30
C TYR A 255 -15.87 -1.37 -17.71
N SER A 256 -14.81 -1.91 -18.33
CA SER A 256 -13.75 -1.08 -18.86
C SER A 256 -14.28 -0.17 -19.96
N LEU A 257 -13.91 1.11 -19.92
CA LEU A 257 -14.16 2.08 -20.98
C LEU A 257 -12.92 2.29 -21.87
N GLY A 258 -11.87 1.49 -21.68
CA GLY A 258 -10.55 1.72 -22.24
C GLY A 258 -9.66 2.55 -21.31
N LEU A 259 -8.35 2.43 -21.50
CA LEU A 259 -7.37 3.36 -20.96
C LEU A 259 -7.35 4.65 -21.79
N PRO A 260 -6.98 5.79 -21.18
CA PRO A 260 -6.61 6.98 -21.94
C PRO A 260 -5.56 6.65 -23.00
N SER A 261 -5.62 7.33 -24.16
CA SER A 261 -4.64 7.09 -25.21
C SER A 261 -3.24 7.52 -24.75
N LEU A 262 -2.19 6.82 -25.19
CA LEU A 262 -0.80 7.21 -24.86
C LEU A 262 -0.41 8.58 -25.45
N GLN A 263 -1.18 9.12 -26.40
CA GLN A 263 -1.02 10.50 -26.88
C GLN A 263 -1.53 11.52 -25.87
N GLU A 264 -2.64 11.23 -25.18
CA GLU A 264 -3.24 12.09 -24.16
C GLU A 264 -2.53 11.95 -22.81
N GLU A 265 -2.31 10.71 -22.37
CA GLU A 265 -1.62 10.39 -21.12
C GLU A 265 -0.48 9.39 -21.37
N PRO A 266 0.73 9.87 -21.70
CA PRO A 266 1.88 8.99 -21.89
C PRO A 266 2.27 8.30 -20.59
N MET A 267 2.86 7.11 -20.69
CA MET A 267 3.48 6.45 -19.53
C MET A 267 4.65 7.30 -19.03
N LEU A 268 4.57 7.81 -17.80
CA LEU A 268 5.55 8.77 -17.28
C LEU A 268 6.85 8.09 -16.85
N LEU A 269 6.75 7.00 -16.11
CA LEU A 269 7.91 6.22 -15.65
C LEU A 269 8.32 5.20 -16.72
N ALA A 270 8.76 5.68 -17.88
CA ALA A 270 9.13 4.87 -19.05
C ALA A 270 10.45 5.34 -19.69
N GLY A 271 11.00 4.52 -20.59
CA GLY A 271 12.09 4.92 -21.49
C GLY A 271 13.36 5.38 -20.77
N GLU A 272 13.95 6.50 -21.23
CA GLU A 272 15.21 7.01 -20.67
C GLU A 272 15.08 7.51 -19.23
N LEU A 273 13.94 8.10 -18.86
CA LEU A 273 13.67 8.45 -17.46
C LEU A 273 13.65 7.21 -16.57
N ARG A 274 12.99 6.14 -17.02
CA ARG A 274 12.95 4.88 -16.30
C ARG A 274 14.34 4.27 -16.14
N LYS A 275 15.22 4.35 -17.16
CA LYS A 275 16.63 3.94 -17.06
C LYS A 275 17.41 4.79 -16.07
N ALA A 276 17.23 6.12 -16.07
CA ALA A 276 17.89 7.02 -15.14
C ALA A 276 17.50 6.71 -13.68
N ILE A 277 16.22 6.41 -13.42
CA ILE A 277 15.74 5.94 -12.11
C ILE A 277 16.48 4.67 -11.68
N ASP A 278 16.53 3.64 -12.53
CA ASP A 278 17.23 2.38 -12.21
C ASP A 278 18.71 2.61 -11.90
N ARG A 279 19.39 3.45 -12.67
CA ARG A 279 20.81 3.76 -12.45
C ARG A 279 21.01 4.52 -11.14
N CYS A 280 20.27 5.62 -10.94
CA CYS A 280 20.51 6.55 -9.83
C CYS A 280 20.05 5.99 -8.46
N PHE A 281 19.03 5.13 -8.43
CA PHE A 281 18.45 4.64 -7.18
C PHE A 281 18.89 3.22 -6.80
N SER A 282 19.85 2.62 -7.52
CA SER A 282 20.33 1.25 -7.28
C SER A 282 21.32 1.09 -6.10
N PHE A 283 21.83 2.20 -5.55
CA PHE A 283 22.86 2.20 -4.52
C PHE A 283 22.35 1.83 -3.12
N ASN A 284 23.25 1.54 -2.19
CA ASN A 284 22.89 1.12 -0.83
C ASN A 284 22.96 2.25 0.20
N THR A 285 23.46 3.42 -0.19
CA THR A 285 23.49 4.63 0.65
C THR A 285 22.76 5.78 -0.04
N VAL A 286 22.21 6.70 0.75
CA VAL A 286 21.52 7.88 0.21
C VAL A 286 22.53 8.82 -0.43
N GLU A 287 23.73 8.92 0.14
CA GLU A 287 24.84 9.72 -0.38
C GLU A 287 25.25 9.29 -1.79
N GLU A 288 25.34 7.99 -2.07
CA GLU A 288 25.59 7.47 -3.42
C GLU A 288 24.45 7.80 -4.39
N ILE A 289 23.19 7.77 -3.94
CA ILE A 289 22.04 8.18 -4.76
C ILE A 289 22.13 9.68 -5.11
N PHE A 290 22.48 10.54 -4.15
CA PHE A 290 22.72 11.96 -4.41
C PHE A 290 23.84 12.16 -5.42
N ALA A 291 24.99 11.50 -5.22
CA ALA A 291 26.11 11.57 -6.15
C ALA A 291 25.74 11.08 -7.56
N ALA A 292 24.93 10.03 -7.67
CA ALA A 292 24.47 9.52 -8.95
C ALA A 292 23.55 10.51 -9.68
N LEU A 293 22.63 11.16 -8.95
CA LEU A 293 21.75 12.20 -9.50
C LEU A 293 22.54 13.45 -9.93
N GLU A 294 23.56 13.86 -9.16
CA GLU A 294 24.43 14.99 -9.52
C GLU A 294 25.22 14.74 -10.81
N ASN A 295 25.56 13.48 -11.07
CA ASN A 295 26.29 13.05 -12.26
C ASN A 295 25.38 12.61 -13.43
N GLU A 296 24.04 12.69 -13.29
CA GLU A 296 23.11 12.27 -14.34
C GLU A 296 23.06 13.30 -15.48
N THR A 297 23.51 12.89 -16.67
CA THR A 297 23.64 13.76 -17.85
C THR A 297 22.50 13.62 -18.85
N GLU A 298 21.86 12.44 -18.94
CA GLU A 298 20.81 12.14 -19.92
C GLU A 298 19.46 12.70 -19.49
N GLN A 299 19.20 12.76 -18.18
CA GLN A 299 17.94 13.22 -17.57
C GLN A 299 18.17 14.35 -16.56
N LYS A 300 18.98 15.34 -16.94
CA LYS A 300 19.46 16.41 -16.06
C LYS A 300 18.35 17.20 -15.35
N ASP A 301 17.33 17.66 -16.08
CA ASP A 301 16.23 18.46 -15.51
C ASP A 301 15.42 17.66 -14.46
N TRP A 302 15.24 16.37 -14.68
CA TRP A 302 14.60 15.47 -13.71
C TRP A 302 15.49 15.26 -12.50
N ALA A 303 16.78 15.02 -12.71
CA ALA A 303 17.74 14.78 -11.64
C ALA A 303 17.88 16.00 -10.71
N GLU A 304 17.97 17.21 -11.26
CA GLU A 304 18.03 18.47 -10.50
C GLU A 304 16.76 18.70 -9.66
N LYS A 305 15.58 18.44 -10.23
CA LYS A 305 14.30 18.51 -9.49
C LYS A 305 14.24 17.46 -8.38
N THR A 306 14.73 16.26 -8.66
CA THR A 306 14.76 15.15 -7.70
C THR A 306 15.71 15.44 -6.54
N LEU A 307 16.91 15.96 -6.81
CA LEU A 307 17.87 16.42 -5.80
C LEU A 307 17.29 17.52 -4.91
N LYS A 308 16.66 18.54 -5.51
CA LYS A 308 15.99 19.61 -4.78
C LYS A 308 14.89 19.06 -3.87
N SER A 309 14.15 18.09 -4.37
CA SER A 309 13.17 17.34 -3.59
C SER A 309 13.86 16.66 -2.41
N LEU A 310 14.73 15.67 -2.65
CA LEU A 310 15.39 14.87 -1.61
C LEU A 310 16.07 15.75 -0.53
N SER A 311 16.70 16.85 -0.93
CA SER A 311 17.38 17.79 -0.01
C SER A 311 16.44 18.45 1.00
N SER A 312 15.13 18.44 0.78
CA SER A 312 14.15 19.03 1.70
C SER A 312 13.52 18.01 2.67
N ARG A 313 13.87 16.72 2.60
CA ARG A 313 13.32 15.63 3.43
C ARG A 313 14.18 15.45 4.69
N SER A 314 13.64 14.76 5.70
CA SER A 314 14.42 14.38 6.87
C SER A 314 15.59 13.45 6.46
N PRO A 315 16.83 13.77 6.83
CA PRO A 315 17.97 12.89 6.59
C PRO A 315 17.80 11.49 7.21
N THR A 316 17.27 11.43 8.43
CA THR A 316 16.97 10.17 9.13
C THR A 316 15.92 9.37 8.35
N SER A 317 14.82 10.01 7.94
CA SER A 317 13.78 9.37 7.13
C SER A 317 14.32 8.79 5.83
N LEU A 318 15.17 9.52 5.10
CA LEU A 318 15.75 9.02 3.86
C LEU A 318 16.60 7.76 4.08
N LYS A 319 17.48 7.78 5.08
CA LYS A 319 18.37 6.63 5.36
C LYS A 319 17.59 5.42 5.87
N VAL A 320 16.65 5.61 6.79
CA VAL A 320 15.80 4.52 7.29
C VAL A 320 14.93 3.96 6.16
N THR A 321 14.37 4.83 5.31
CA THR A 321 13.59 4.43 4.14
C THR A 321 14.41 3.58 3.17
N LEU A 322 15.61 4.04 2.78
CA LEU A 322 16.46 3.24 1.88
C LEU A 322 16.83 1.90 2.51
N ARG A 323 17.19 1.89 3.80
CA ARG A 323 17.52 0.66 4.53
C ARG A 323 16.37 -0.34 4.51
N GLN A 324 15.14 0.08 4.79
CA GLN A 324 13.99 -0.81 4.74
C GLN A 324 13.69 -1.30 3.31
N MET A 325 13.92 -0.49 2.27
CA MET A 325 13.70 -0.94 0.89
C MET A 325 14.62 -2.11 0.54
N ARG A 326 15.87 -2.08 1.01
CA ARG A 326 16.85 -3.16 0.77
C ARG A 326 16.54 -4.42 1.58
N LEU A 327 16.09 -4.27 2.82
CA LEU A 327 15.76 -5.41 3.69
C LEU A 327 14.40 -6.04 3.34
N GLY A 328 13.38 -5.22 3.12
CA GLY A 328 11.98 -5.62 2.92
C GLY A 328 11.73 -6.48 1.69
N LYS A 329 12.63 -6.42 0.69
CA LYS A 329 12.64 -7.35 -0.45
C LYS A 329 12.72 -8.83 -0.04
N LYS A 330 13.25 -9.13 1.15
CA LYS A 330 13.41 -10.50 1.67
C LYS A 330 12.39 -10.85 2.77
N TRP A 331 11.67 -9.88 3.30
CA TRP A 331 10.69 -10.12 4.36
C TRP A 331 9.43 -10.75 3.80
N SER A 332 8.77 -11.55 4.64
CA SER A 332 7.38 -11.96 4.43
C SER A 332 6.43 -10.81 4.79
N ILE A 333 5.16 -10.92 4.40
CA ILE A 333 4.16 -9.90 4.71
C ILE A 333 3.96 -9.75 6.22
N SER A 334 4.01 -10.85 7.00
CA SER A 334 3.91 -10.81 8.46
C SER A 334 5.14 -10.19 9.10
N GLU A 335 6.34 -10.58 8.65
CA GLU A 335 7.59 -9.98 9.14
C GLU A 335 7.63 -8.48 8.85
N THR A 336 7.08 -8.05 7.71
CA THR A 336 7.01 -6.64 7.34
C THR A 336 6.28 -5.82 8.38
N PHE A 337 5.02 -6.12 8.68
CA PHE A 337 4.25 -5.35 9.66
C PHE A 337 4.84 -5.40 11.08
N GLN A 338 5.47 -6.53 11.44
CA GLN A 338 6.17 -6.65 12.72
C GLN A 338 7.38 -5.72 12.82
N ARG A 339 8.16 -5.60 11.75
CA ARG A 339 9.34 -4.73 11.70
C ARG A 339 8.98 -3.28 11.50
N GLU A 340 8.01 -2.97 10.65
CA GLU A 340 7.51 -1.61 10.49
C GLU A 340 6.94 -1.06 11.80
N HIS A 341 6.27 -1.89 12.62
CA HIS A 341 5.83 -1.48 13.95
C HIS A 341 7.01 -1.02 14.85
N GLN A 342 8.14 -1.73 14.79
CA GLN A 342 9.34 -1.35 15.53
C GLN A 342 9.93 -0.02 15.02
N VAL A 343 9.99 0.14 13.70
CA VAL A 343 10.48 1.37 13.06
C VAL A 343 9.56 2.55 13.42
N ALA A 344 8.24 2.36 13.37
CA ALA A 344 7.21 3.32 13.76
C ALA A 344 7.34 3.75 15.22
N ALA A 345 7.50 2.81 16.14
CA ALA A 345 7.71 3.09 17.55
C ALA A 345 8.95 3.98 17.79
N ASN A 346 10.02 3.76 17.04
CA ASN A 346 11.21 4.60 17.10
C ASN A 346 10.98 6.01 16.53
N PHE A 347 10.24 6.13 15.42
CA PHE A 347 9.84 7.44 14.88
C PHE A 347 8.90 8.24 15.80
N MET A 348 8.02 7.58 16.57
CA MET A 348 7.18 8.28 17.55
C MET A 348 7.99 8.99 18.64
N ARG A 349 9.21 8.53 18.88
CA ARG A 349 10.17 9.13 19.83
C ARG A 349 11.14 10.10 19.15
N HIS A 350 11.24 10.07 17.83
CA HIS A 350 12.19 10.86 17.06
C HIS A 350 11.65 12.29 16.80
N PRO A 351 12.47 13.35 16.97
CA PRO A 351 12.02 14.74 16.83
C PRO A 351 11.48 15.09 15.45
N ASP A 352 12.06 14.53 14.38
CA ASP A 352 11.67 14.83 13.00
C ASP A 352 10.19 14.58 12.71
N PHE A 353 9.57 13.57 13.33
CA PHE A 353 8.16 13.28 13.07
C PHE A 353 7.25 14.43 13.53
N VAL A 354 7.41 14.86 14.79
CA VAL A 354 6.60 15.95 15.35
C VAL A 354 6.88 17.26 14.62
N GLU A 355 8.16 17.56 14.36
CA GLU A 355 8.56 18.77 13.65
C GLU A 355 8.07 18.79 12.20
N GLY A 356 8.21 17.69 11.47
CA GLY A 356 7.76 17.57 10.09
C GLY A 356 6.25 17.69 9.95
N VAL A 357 5.49 17.01 10.82
CA VAL A 357 4.02 17.13 10.87
C VAL A 357 3.60 18.57 11.18
N LYS A 358 4.22 19.23 12.17
CA LYS A 358 3.91 20.63 12.52
C LYS A 358 4.22 21.58 11.36
N ALA A 359 5.40 21.46 10.76
CA ALA A 359 5.85 22.30 9.67
C ALA A 359 4.98 22.16 8.41
N ARG A 360 4.54 20.94 8.08
CA ARG A 360 3.81 20.66 6.84
C ARG A 360 2.29 20.73 6.96
N LEU A 361 1.71 20.23 8.06
CA LEU A 361 0.26 20.04 8.19
C LEU A 361 -0.41 21.05 9.13
N MET A 362 0.31 21.53 10.16
CA MET A 362 -0.26 22.43 11.17
C MET A 362 0.06 23.90 10.92
N SER A 363 1.24 24.19 10.38
CA SER A 363 1.64 25.55 9.98
C SER A 363 0.83 26.05 8.78
N LYS A 364 0.37 27.31 8.85
CA LYS A 364 -0.33 27.98 7.75
C LYS A 364 0.33 29.35 7.49
N PRO A 365 1.05 29.55 6.37
CA PRO A 365 1.34 28.56 5.31
C PRO A 365 2.28 27.43 5.81
N PRO A 366 2.35 26.29 5.09
CA PRO A 366 3.36 25.28 5.34
C PRO A 366 4.77 25.88 5.26
N ARG A 367 5.66 25.45 6.16
CA ARG A 367 7.06 25.90 6.20
C ARG A 367 8.01 24.74 5.95
N GLN A 368 9.28 25.05 5.73
CA GLN A 368 10.33 24.04 5.76
C GLN A 368 10.53 23.59 7.21
N ALA A 369 10.66 22.27 7.40
CA ALA A 369 10.92 21.67 8.69
C ALA A 369 12.41 21.79 9.06
N GLU A 370 12.69 21.91 10.35
CA GLU A 370 14.04 21.99 10.90
C GLU A 370 14.45 20.61 11.43
N TRP A 371 15.05 19.80 10.56
CA TRP A 371 15.40 18.41 10.87
C TRP A 371 16.53 18.29 11.89
N GLN A 372 16.46 17.24 12.72
CA GLN A 372 17.47 16.87 13.70
C GLN A 372 17.79 15.37 13.57
N PRO A 373 18.95 15.01 13.01
CA PRO A 373 20.01 15.89 12.50
C PRO A 373 19.67 16.61 11.19
N ALA A 374 20.40 17.68 10.88
CA ALA A 374 20.11 18.56 9.74
C ALA A 374 20.66 18.04 8.41
N THR A 375 21.70 17.19 8.46
CA THR A 375 22.39 16.69 7.26
C THR A 375 22.50 15.17 7.22
N LEU A 376 22.70 14.61 6.03
CA LEU A 376 22.90 13.16 5.85
C LEU A 376 24.15 12.65 6.59
N ALA A 377 25.24 13.42 6.58
CA ALA A 377 26.51 13.03 7.18
C ALA A 377 26.43 12.85 8.71
N GLU A 378 25.50 13.52 9.37
CA GLU A 378 25.28 13.44 10.82
C GLU A 378 24.46 12.21 11.23
N VAL A 379 23.75 11.57 10.28
CA VAL A 379 23.01 10.33 10.56
C VAL A 379 23.98 9.15 10.42
N SER A 380 24.43 8.60 11.55
CA SER A 380 25.30 7.42 11.59
C SER A 380 24.57 6.14 11.16
N ASN A 381 25.32 5.12 10.72
CA ASN A 381 24.75 3.81 10.40
C ASN A 381 24.18 3.14 11.66
N GLU A 382 24.81 3.34 12.82
CA GLU A 382 24.35 2.85 14.10
C GLU A 382 22.98 3.43 14.48
N THR A 383 22.77 4.73 14.22
CA THR A 383 21.47 5.38 14.37
C THR A 383 20.43 4.70 13.48
N VAL A 384 20.75 4.45 12.20
CA VAL A 384 19.81 3.80 11.27
C VAL A 384 19.48 2.38 11.71
N GLU A 385 20.47 1.57 12.08
CA GLU A 385 20.23 0.19 12.52
C GLU A 385 19.40 0.13 13.81
N SER A 386 19.49 1.13 14.70
CA SER A 386 18.68 1.20 15.91
C SER A 386 17.17 1.23 15.64
N PHE A 387 16.73 1.74 14.48
CA PHE A 387 15.31 1.72 14.09
C PHE A 387 14.79 0.31 13.84
N PHE A 388 15.66 -0.63 13.47
CA PHE A 388 15.31 -2.02 13.13
C PHE A 388 15.60 -3.02 14.25
N ALA A 389 16.24 -2.57 15.34
CA ALA A 389 16.52 -3.39 16.51
C ALA A 389 15.26 -3.54 17.37
N ILE A 390 15.04 -4.75 17.91
CA ILE A 390 13.99 -5.01 18.91
C ILE A 390 14.63 -4.82 20.29
N PRO A 391 14.14 -3.89 21.12
CA PRO A 391 14.66 -3.71 22.48
C PRO A 391 14.56 -4.97 23.33
N GLU A 392 15.50 -5.15 24.25
CA GLU A 392 15.48 -6.30 25.16
C GLU A 392 14.20 -6.30 26.01
N GLY A 393 13.45 -7.42 26.00
CA GLY A 393 12.19 -7.56 26.71
C GLY A 393 10.94 -7.12 25.93
N GLU A 394 11.06 -6.50 24.76
CA GLU A 394 9.92 -6.21 23.88
C GLU A 394 9.65 -7.36 22.90
N SER A 395 8.37 -7.69 22.71
CA SER A 395 7.94 -8.65 21.70
C SER A 395 7.52 -7.93 20.41
N ARG A 396 7.72 -8.58 19.27
CA ARG A 396 7.17 -8.12 17.99
C ARG A 396 5.66 -7.94 18.08
N LEU A 397 5.12 -7.10 17.20
CA LEU A 397 3.68 -6.91 17.04
C LEU A 397 2.98 -8.27 16.88
N GLN A 398 2.06 -8.57 17.80
CA GLN A 398 1.21 -9.75 17.65
C GLN A 398 0.13 -9.48 16.60
N LEU A 399 0.20 -10.21 15.49
CA LEU A 399 -0.76 -10.16 14.40
C LEU A 399 -2.02 -10.97 14.75
N LEU A 400 -3.12 -10.67 14.07
CA LEU A 400 -4.45 -11.24 14.38
C LEU A 400 -4.89 -12.35 13.43
N SER A 401 -4.09 -12.63 12.39
CA SER A 401 -4.21 -13.80 11.51
C SER A 401 -2.84 -14.47 11.37
N GLU A 402 -2.85 -15.75 10.97
CA GLU A 402 -1.62 -16.54 10.76
C GLU A 402 -1.14 -16.52 9.29
N GLY A 403 -1.88 -15.84 8.40
CA GLY A 403 -1.53 -15.80 6.97
C GLY A 403 -0.17 -15.14 6.74
N ASP A 404 0.65 -15.75 5.90
CA ASP A 404 1.96 -15.21 5.56
C ASP A 404 2.40 -15.64 4.15
N TYR A 405 3.20 -14.81 3.49
CA TYR A 405 3.78 -15.07 2.17
C TYR A 405 4.94 -14.12 1.88
N THR A 406 5.84 -14.53 0.98
CA THR A 406 7.01 -13.73 0.54
C THR A 406 6.80 -13.00 -0.78
N SER A 407 5.76 -13.37 -1.54
CA SER A 407 5.29 -12.71 -2.77
C SER A 407 3.77 -12.71 -2.80
N TYR A 408 3.16 -11.71 -3.43
CA TYR A 408 1.69 -11.63 -3.50
C TYR A 408 1.10 -12.84 -4.23
N PRO A 409 0.13 -13.57 -3.64
CA PRO A 409 -0.43 -14.79 -4.22
C PRO A 409 -1.33 -14.55 -5.45
N HIS A 410 -1.56 -13.28 -5.81
CA HIS A 410 -2.49 -12.84 -6.84
C HIS A 410 -1.88 -11.79 -7.78
N GLU A 411 -0.54 -11.81 -7.94
CA GLU A 411 0.21 -10.87 -8.79
C GLU A 411 -0.27 -10.86 -10.26
N GLN A 412 -0.78 -11.99 -10.76
CA GLN A 412 -1.32 -12.15 -12.12
C GLN A 412 -2.56 -11.28 -12.43
N LEU A 413 -3.17 -10.64 -11.42
CA LEU A 413 -4.26 -9.69 -11.62
C LEU A 413 -3.76 -8.31 -12.08
N ALA A 414 -2.48 -7.99 -11.84
CA ALA A 414 -1.81 -6.77 -12.29
C ALA A 414 -1.30 -6.91 -13.74
N LEU A 415 -0.64 -5.86 -14.24
CA LEU A 415 0.13 -5.95 -15.48
C LEU A 415 1.36 -6.86 -15.27
N PRO A 416 1.87 -7.54 -16.32
CA PRO A 416 3.03 -8.41 -16.21
C PRO A 416 4.27 -7.62 -15.73
N SER A 417 5.00 -8.21 -14.81
CA SER A 417 6.25 -7.66 -14.27
C SER A 417 7.39 -7.73 -15.28
N GLU A 418 8.40 -6.88 -15.11
CA GLU A 418 9.61 -6.91 -15.91
C GLU A 418 10.32 -8.28 -15.80
N SER A 419 10.33 -8.89 -14.61
CA SER A 419 10.95 -10.20 -14.38
C SER A 419 10.24 -11.34 -15.12
N GLU A 420 8.90 -11.29 -15.24
CA GLU A 420 8.16 -12.28 -16.02
C GLU A 420 8.44 -12.15 -17.52
N ILE A 421 8.51 -10.90 -18.01
CA ILE A 421 8.86 -10.60 -19.40
C ILE A 421 10.29 -11.06 -19.70
N GLU A 422 11.24 -10.77 -18.81
CA GLU A 422 12.63 -11.22 -18.93
C GLU A 422 12.72 -12.75 -19.07
N LYS A 423 12.10 -13.49 -18.15
CA LYS A 423 12.12 -14.96 -18.14
C LYS A 423 11.56 -15.52 -19.45
N PHE A 424 10.51 -14.90 -19.99
CA PHE A 424 9.93 -15.29 -21.26
C PHE A 424 10.86 -14.96 -22.44
N VAL A 425 11.42 -13.75 -22.52
CA VAL A 425 12.31 -13.32 -23.62
C VAL A 425 13.58 -14.18 -23.67
N ARG A 426 14.17 -14.53 -22.52
CA ARG A 426 15.38 -15.37 -22.47
C ARG A 426 15.17 -16.77 -23.07
N THR A 427 13.92 -17.23 -23.16
CA THR A 427 13.57 -18.58 -23.66
C THR A 427 12.86 -18.56 -25.02
N HIS A 428 12.10 -17.50 -25.32
CA HIS A 428 11.21 -17.42 -26.49
C HIS A 428 11.32 -16.07 -27.24
N GLY A 429 12.39 -15.29 -27.00
CA GLY A 429 12.57 -13.94 -27.54
C GLY A 429 12.80 -13.88 -29.05
N THR A 430 11.71 -13.88 -29.83
CA THR A 430 11.76 -13.78 -31.30
C THR A 430 11.64 -12.35 -31.80
N SER A 431 10.54 -11.65 -31.47
CA SER A 431 10.31 -10.27 -31.87
C SER A 431 9.41 -9.56 -30.86
N VAL A 432 9.51 -8.22 -30.81
CA VAL A 432 8.67 -7.39 -29.93
C VAL A 432 7.17 -7.67 -30.16
N SER A 433 6.73 -7.70 -31.42
CA SER A 433 5.31 -7.92 -31.76
C SER A 433 4.79 -9.29 -31.28
N GLN A 434 5.60 -10.34 -31.42
CA GLN A 434 5.21 -11.68 -31.00
C GLN A 434 5.15 -11.78 -29.47
N VAL A 435 6.17 -11.29 -28.77
CA VAL A 435 6.19 -11.30 -27.29
C VAL A 435 5.01 -10.49 -26.73
N THR A 436 4.78 -9.29 -27.25
CA THR A 436 3.63 -8.46 -26.84
C THR A 436 2.29 -9.16 -27.08
N SER A 437 2.13 -9.85 -28.20
CA SER A 437 0.89 -10.58 -28.51
C SER A 437 0.67 -11.79 -27.61
N GLU A 438 1.73 -12.53 -27.30
CA GLU A 438 1.71 -13.66 -26.37
C GLU A 438 1.28 -13.22 -24.97
N PHE A 439 1.89 -12.17 -24.43
CA PHE A 439 1.51 -11.63 -23.11
C PHE A 439 0.07 -11.09 -23.10
N ALA A 440 -0.35 -10.40 -24.16
CA ALA A 440 -1.73 -9.95 -24.28
C ALA A 440 -2.72 -11.13 -24.24
N GLN A 441 -2.40 -12.26 -24.88
CA GLN A 441 -3.23 -13.48 -24.81
C GLN A 441 -3.23 -14.09 -23.41
N ARG A 442 -2.07 -14.24 -22.77
CA ARG A 442 -1.92 -14.80 -21.42
C ARG A 442 -2.69 -13.99 -20.36
N TRP A 443 -2.79 -12.68 -20.55
CA TRP A 443 -3.55 -11.78 -19.68
C TRP A 443 -4.98 -11.51 -20.18
N ASN A 444 -5.56 -12.38 -21.02
CA ASN A 444 -6.94 -12.26 -21.52
C ASN A 444 -7.27 -10.90 -22.16
N GLN A 445 -6.32 -10.36 -22.93
CA GLN A 445 -6.40 -9.03 -23.54
C GLN A 445 -6.61 -7.89 -22.54
N LYS A 446 -6.17 -8.04 -21.29
CA LYS A 446 -6.20 -6.96 -20.30
C LYS A 446 -5.52 -5.71 -20.86
N GLU A 447 -6.21 -4.58 -20.73
CA GLU A 447 -5.72 -3.30 -21.19
C GLU A 447 -4.45 -2.88 -20.46
N GLY A 448 -3.54 -2.18 -21.15
CA GLY A 448 -2.25 -1.77 -20.61
C GLY A 448 -1.15 -2.83 -20.74
N VAL A 449 -1.49 -4.10 -20.96
CA VAL A 449 -0.50 -5.18 -21.12
C VAL A 449 0.37 -4.94 -22.35
N ARG A 450 -0.24 -4.56 -23.47
CA ARG A 450 0.52 -4.35 -24.72
C ARG A 450 1.49 -3.19 -24.59
N GLU A 451 1.03 -2.09 -23.99
CA GLU A 451 1.78 -0.87 -23.74
C GLU A 451 2.94 -1.14 -22.77
N LYS A 452 2.66 -1.81 -21.65
CA LYS A 452 3.66 -2.20 -20.64
C LYS A 452 4.74 -3.11 -21.23
N VAL A 453 4.35 -4.18 -21.91
CA VAL A 453 5.30 -5.14 -22.48
C VAL A 453 6.13 -4.46 -23.57
N SER A 454 5.51 -3.65 -24.43
CA SER A 454 6.23 -2.91 -25.46
C SER A 454 7.25 -1.92 -24.86
N GLU A 455 6.92 -1.20 -23.79
CA GLU A 455 7.84 -0.31 -23.08
C GLU A 455 9.05 -1.08 -22.56
N VAL A 456 8.80 -2.16 -21.81
CA VAL A 456 9.84 -2.98 -21.20
C VAL A 456 10.78 -3.54 -22.26
N LEU A 457 10.23 -4.11 -23.34
CA LEU A 457 11.04 -4.66 -24.43
C LEU A 457 11.87 -3.58 -25.12
N THR A 458 11.33 -2.38 -25.30
CA THR A 458 12.07 -1.25 -25.90
C THR A 458 13.24 -0.82 -25.01
N ARG A 459 13.06 -0.82 -23.69
CA ARG A 459 14.08 -0.40 -22.72
C ARG A 459 15.11 -1.48 -22.42
N ARG A 460 14.71 -2.76 -22.43
CA ARG A 460 15.46 -3.90 -21.87
C ARG A 460 15.83 -4.97 -22.88
N THR A 461 15.64 -4.73 -24.17
CA THR A 461 16.12 -5.66 -25.21
C THR A 461 16.88 -4.97 -26.33
N LYS A 462 17.74 -5.74 -27.01
CA LYS A 462 18.39 -5.38 -28.27
C LYS A 462 18.01 -6.38 -29.36
N ARG A 463 18.02 -5.94 -30.61
CA ARG A 463 17.80 -6.84 -31.76
C ARG A 463 19.07 -7.62 -32.09
N THR A 464 18.91 -8.90 -32.39
CA THR A 464 19.96 -9.82 -32.83
C THR A 464 19.50 -10.58 -34.08
N GLU A 465 20.39 -11.33 -34.73
CA GLU A 465 20.04 -12.18 -35.88
C GLU A 465 19.01 -13.27 -35.53
N LYS A 466 18.93 -13.67 -34.25
CA LYS A 466 18.03 -14.71 -33.75
C LYS A 466 16.73 -14.16 -33.16
N GLY A 467 16.56 -12.84 -33.09
CA GLY A 467 15.37 -12.20 -32.55
C GLY A 467 15.67 -11.02 -31.64
N ILE A 468 15.12 -11.05 -30.42
CA ILE A 468 15.40 -10.04 -29.38
C ILE A 468 16.08 -10.69 -28.19
N GLU A 469 17.07 -10.01 -27.63
CA GLU A 469 17.85 -10.48 -26.48
C GLU A 469 17.75 -9.46 -25.35
N TRP A 470 17.59 -9.95 -24.12
CA TRP A 470 17.56 -9.11 -22.91
C TRP A 470 18.95 -8.48 -22.65
N ILE A 471 18.98 -7.21 -22.23
CA ILE A 471 20.23 -6.47 -21.93
C ILE A 471 20.52 -6.36 -20.43
#